data_AF-A0A522G3V6-F1
#
_entry.id   AF-A0A522G3V6-F1
#
_cell.length_a   1.000
_cell.length_b   1.000
_cell.length_c   1.000
_cell.angle_alpha   90.00
_cell.angle_beta   90.00
_cell.angle_gamma   90.00
#
_symmetry.space_group_name_H-M   'P 1'
#
loop_
_entity.id
_entity.type
_entity.pdbx_description
1 polymer ?
#
loop_
_entity_poly.entity_id
_entity_poly.type
_entity_poly.pdbx_seq_one_letter_code
_entity_poly.pdbx_strand_id
1 'polypeptide(L)'
;MDLNLSTSDHTEYRNSGLISETVGSLVIAFALMPASAAVLAQPAQVVPREITIVNCATSDTQQSSMVKMGLLQDDQTTLISEPAKDAIGLHGLKRLKNFFRLQAGWDGAVSKPIDLSSIGVFSRFFAETHLCPERLGVFMSGRGNVVVNWLDQDGHLVELEFHSAGVDYFIEGTGDEGMVSVDDVGFSKLFKLVSESVRPDGKG
;
A
#
# COMPACT_ATOMS: atom_id res chain seq x y z
N MET A 1 -38.73 6.84 -50.41
CA MET A 1 -37.34 6.49 -50.04
C MET A 1 -37.45 5.57 -48.85
N ASP A 2 -37.45 4.27 -49.14
CA ASP A 2 -37.76 3.22 -48.18
C ASP A 2 -36.51 2.81 -47.40
N LEU A 3 -36.60 2.83 -46.08
CA LEU A 3 -35.55 2.37 -45.17
C LEU A 3 -35.84 0.92 -44.80
N ASN A 4 -35.04 0.01 -45.35
CA ASN A 4 -34.99 -1.40 -44.95
C ASN A 4 -34.28 -1.54 -43.60
N LEU A 5 -35.00 -2.04 -42.59
CA LEU A 5 -34.45 -2.53 -41.33
C LEU A 5 -34.12 -4.02 -41.51
N SER A 6 -32.82 -4.35 -41.47
CA SER A 6 -32.32 -5.72 -41.48
C SER A 6 -31.91 -6.12 -40.07
N THR A 7 -32.69 -7.03 -39.48
CA THR A 7 -32.38 -7.79 -38.27
C THR A 7 -31.82 -9.15 -38.64
N SER A 8 -30.68 -9.55 -38.08
CA SER A 8 -30.27 -10.94 -37.80
C SER A 8 -29.01 -10.86 -36.94
N ASP A 9 -28.99 -11.32 -35.70
CA ASP A 9 -29.19 -12.66 -35.13
C ASP A 9 -27.87 -13.43 -34.95
N HIS A 10 -27.79 -14.02 -33.75
CA HIS A 10 -27.00 -15.18 -33.36
C HIS A 10 -25.47 -15.10 -33.42
N THR A 11 -24.86 -15.04 -32.22
CA THR A 11 -23.65 -15.82 -31.97
C THR A 11 -23.76 -16.58 -30.65
N GLU A 12 -23.43 -17.86 -30.76
CA GLU A 12 -23.63 -18.96 -29.83
C GLU A 12 -22.84 -18.81 -28.54
N TYR A 13 -23.52 -19.03 -27.41
CA TYR A 13 -22.86 -19.33 -26.13
C TYR A 13 -22.40 -20.80 -26.15
N ARG A 14 -21.12 -21.02 -26.46
CA ARG A 14 -20.49 -22.34 -26.35
C ARG A 14 -20.05 -22.57 -24.90
N ASN A 15 -20.87 -23.35 -24.22
CA ASN A 15 -20.59 -24.03 -22.96
C ASN A 15 -19.66 -25.23 -23.22
N SER A 16 -18.54 -25.36 -22.50
CA SER A 16 -18.00 -26.62 -21.91
C SER A 16 -16.50 -26.51 -21.63
N GLY A 17 -16.13 -26.79 -20.38
CA GLY A 17 -14.73 -26.90 -19.95
C GLY A 17 -14.58 -27.00 -18.44
N LEU A 18 -15.37 -27.87 -17.79
CA LEU A 18 -15.15 -28.23 -16.38
C LEU A 18 -13.90 -29.12 -16.33
N ILE A 19 -12.73 -28.51 -16.10
CA ILE A 19 -11.50 -29.23 -15.76
C ILE A 19 -11.55 -29.52 -14.26
N SER A 20 -11.73 -30.80 -13.95
CA SER A 20 -11.64 -31.37 -12.62
C SER A 20 -10.17 -31.42 -12.20
N GLU A 21 -9.70 -30.41 -11.48
CA GLU A 21 -8.37 -30.44 -10.87
C GLU A 21 -8.40 -31.25 -9.58
N THR A 22 -7.63 -32.33 -9.62
CA THR A 22 -7.36 -33.28 -8.55
C THR A 22 -6.65 -32.57 -7.39
N VAL A 23 -7.34 -32.39 -6.27
CA VAL A 23 -6.74 -31.84 -5.04
C VAL A 23 -5.82 -32.90 -4.43
N GLY A 24 -4.53 -32.80 -4.71
CA GLY A 24 -3.48 -33.55 -4.03
C GLY A 24 -3.39 -33.11 -2.57
N SER A 25 -3.87 -33.96 -1.66
CA SER A 25 -3.76 -33.75 -0.21
C SER A 25 -2.30 -33.89 0.23
N LEU A 26 -1.64 -32.76 0.52
CA LEU A 26 -0.30 -32.72 1.10
C LEU A 26 -0.41 -33.00 2.61
N VAL A 27 -0.17 -34.25 3.00
CA VAL A 27 -0.05 -34.65 4.41
C VAL A 27 1.34 -34.22 4.91
N ILE A 28 1.41 -33.07 5.57
CA ILE A 28 2.61 -32.61 6.27
C ILE A 28 2.68 -33.38 7.61
N ALA A 29 3.56 -34.37 7.68
CA ALA A 29 3.88 -35.06 8.92
C ALA A 29 4.74 -34.13 9.80
N PHE A 30 4.14 -33.56 10.85
CA PHE A 30 4.87 -32.86 11.90
C PHE A 30 5.61 -33.88 12.77
N ALA A 31 6.94 -33.86 12.71
CA ALA A 31 7.78 -34.57 13.66
C ALA A 31 7.62 -33.95 15.05
N LEU A 32 7.08 -34.73 15.99
CA LEU A 32 7.02 -34.42 17.41
C LEU A 32 8.44 -34.32 17.99
N MET A 33 8.85 -33.10 18.35
CA MET A 33 10.04 -32.86 19.16
C MET A 33 9.73 -33.12 20.65
N PRO A 34 10.63 -33.77 21.41
CA PRO A 34 10.43 -34.03 22.82
C PRO A 34 10.57 -32.76 23.66
N ALA A 35 9.62 -32.57 24.57
CA ALA A 35 9.65 -31.55 25.61
C ALA A 35 10.86 -31.74 26.52
N SER A 36 11.66 -30.68 26.69
CA SER A 36 12.75 -30.64 27.66
C SER A 36 12.50 -29.58 28.73
N ALA A 37 12.61 -30.06 29.96
CA ALA A 37 12.98 -29.40 31.20
C ALA A 37 12.01 -28.39 31.83
N ALA A 38 11.41 -28.87 32.93
CA ALA A 38 10.83 -28.07 33.99
C ALA A 38 11.88 -27.12 34.62
N VAL A 39 11.62 -25.82 34.53
CA VAL A 39 12.29 -24.80 35.33
C VAL A 39 11.43 -24.53 36.55
N LEU A 40 12.02 -24.75 37.73
CA LEU A 40 11.46 -24.43 39.04
C LEU A 40 11.08 -22.96 39.10
N ALA A 41 9.78 -22.72 39.31
CA ALA A 41 9.20 -21.40 39.50
C ALA A 41 9.69 -20.77 40.81
N GLN A 42 10.36 -19.62 40.71
CA GLN A 42 10.47 -18.66 41.80
C GLN A 42 9.25 -17.71 41.73
N PRO A 43 8.48 -17.52 42.81
CA PRO A 43 7.44 -16.50 42.84
C PRO A 43 8.10 -15.13 42.94
N ALA A 44 8.29 -14.46 41.80
CA ALA A 44 8.61 -13.04 41.77
C ALA A 44 7.39 -12.27 42.27
N GLN A 45 7.55 -11.55 43.38
CA GLN A 45 6.55 -10.60 43.89
C GLN A 45 6.33 -9.51 42.84
N VAL A 46 5.19 -9.58 42.16
CA VAL A 46 4.72 -8.53 41.26
C VAL A 46 4.23 -7.37 42.12
N VAL A 47 5.08 -6.36 42.29
CA VAL A 47 4.68 -5.05 42.81
C VAL A 47 3.82 -4.39 41.72
N PRO A 48 2.54 -4.07 41.97
CA PRO A 48 1.72 -3.33 41.01
C PRO A 48 2.35 -1.96 40.81
N ARG A 49 3.04 -1.76 39.68
CA ARG A 49 3.40 -0.41 39.25
C ARG A 49 2.15 0.19 38.64
N GLU A 50 1.58 1.15 39.35
CA GLU A 50 0.51 2.01 38.87
C GLU A 50 1.04 2.79 37.65
N ILE A 51 0.80 2.26 36.44
CA ILE A 51 1.12 2.98 35.21
C ILE A 51 0.07 4.08 35.08
N THR A 52 0.41 5.26 35.61
CA THR A 52 -0.36 6.46 35.36
C THR A 52 -0.14 6.82 33.88
N ILE A 53 -1.10 6.47 33.03
CA ILE A 53 -1.13 6.93 31.63
C ILE A 53 -1.47 8.41 31.69
N VAL A 54 -0.44 9.26 31.73
CA VAL A 54 -0.60 10.69 31.58
C VAL A 54 -0.88 10.95 30.10
N ASN A 55 -2.15 11.10 29.75
CA ASN A 55 -2.58 11.64 28.45
C ASN A 55 -2.15 13.11 28.37
N CYS A 56 -0.86 13.35 28.14
CA CYS A 56 -0.37 14.65 27.71
C CYS A 56 -0.85 14.86 26.27
N ALA A 57 -2.00 15.50 26.12
CA ALA A 57 -2.40 16.08 24.84
C ALA A 57 -1.32 17.10 24.44
N THR A 58 -0.36 16.68 23.62
CA THR A 58 0.65 17.58 23.07
C THR A 58 -0.07 18.55 22.12
N SER A 59 0.29 19.83 22.25
CA SER A 59 -0.35 20.97 21.58
C SER A 59 -0.33 20.86 20.04
N ASP A 60 0.50 19.99 19.48
CA ASP A 60 0.64 19.71 18.04
C ASP A 60 -0.62 19.12 17.37
N THR A 61 -1.57 18.61 18.16
CA THR A 61 -2.80 18.00 17.63
C THR A 61 -3.85 19.03 17.19
N GLN A 62 -3.88 20.24 17.76
CA GLN A 62 -4.93 21.21 17.44
C GLN A 62 -4.67 22.00 16.14
N GLN A 63 -3.42 22.33 15.81
CA GLN A 63 -3.10 23.01 14.56
C GLN A 63 -3.34 22.11 13.32
N SER A 64 -3.17 20.79 13.49
CA SER A 64 -3.42 19.80 12.43
C SER A 64 -4.90 19.64 12.06
N SER A 65 -5.84 20.09 12.91
CA SER A 65 -7.28 19.96 12.67
C SER A 65 -7.82 21.02 11.70
N MET A 66 -7.41 22.28 11.85
CA MET A 66 -7.93 23.38 11.03
C MET A 66 -7.35 23.39 9.60
N VAL A 67 -6.09 23.00 9.43
CA VAL A 67 -5.45 22.93 8.09
C VAL A 67 -5.96 21.71 7.30
N LYS A 68 -6.32 20.61 7.98
CA LYS A 68 -6.84 19.38 7.33
C LYS A 68 -8.17 19.58 6.62
N MET A 69 -9.07 20.40 7.17
CA MET A 69 -10.40 20.58 6.60
C MET A 69 -10.36 21.40 5.31
N GLY A 70 -9.57 22.47 5.24
CA GLY A 70 -9.44 23.28 4.02
C GLY A 70 -8.80 22.52 2.85
N LEU A 71 -7.95 21.52 3.12
CA LEU A 71 -7.31 20.70 2.10
C LEU A 71 -8.22 19.64 1.44
N LEU A 72 -9.32 19.30 2.11
CA LEU A 72 -10.22 18.20 1.70
C LEU A 72 -11.61 18.70 1.29
N GLN A 73 -11.91 19.98 1.48
CA GLN A 73 -13.28 20.51 1.47
C GLN A 73 -13.96 20.48 0.10
N ASP A 74 -13.22 20.41 -1.01
CA ASP A 74 -13.81 20.62 -2.34
C ASP A 74 -13.76 19.40 -3.27
N ASP A 75 -13.52 18.19 -2.76
CA ASP A 75 -13.17 16.99 -3.56
C ASP A 75 -11.92 17.15 -4.46
N GLN A 76 -11.42 18.36 -4.62
CA GLN A 76 -10.12 18.73 -5.14
C GLN A 76 -9.10 18.67 -4.01
N THR A 77 -8.57 17.47 -3.76
CA THR A 77 -7.32 17.35 -2.99
C THR A 77 -6.20 17.95 -3.82
N THR A 78 -5.97 19.26 -3.71
CA THR A 78 -4.93 19.99 -4.45
C THR A 78 -3.53 19.44 -4.23
N LEU A 79 -3.32 18.69 -3.14
CA LEU A 79 -2.05 18.01 -2.87
C LEU A 79 -1.76 16.82 -3.79
N ILE A 80 -2.80 16.15 -4.32
CA ILE A 80 -2.64 14.91 -5.09
C ILE A 80 -2.76 15.25 -6.57
N SER A 81 -1.69 15.00 -7.32
CA SER A 81 -1.62 15.19 -8.76
C SER A 81 -2.60 14.26 -9.49
N GLU A 82 -3.06 14.65 -10.68
CA GLU A 82 -3.93 13.78 -11.48
C GLU A 82 -3.28 12.41 -11.80
N PRO A 83 -1.99 12.33 -12.21
CA PRO A 83 -1.33 11.03 -12.41
C PRO A 83 -1.35 10.15 -11.15
N ALA A 84 -1.19 10.74 -9.96
CA ALA A 84 -1.28 9.98 -8.71
C ALA A 84 -2.71 9.47 -8.44
N LYS A 85 -3.74 10.26 -8.77
CA LYS A 85 -5.15 9.83 -8.67
C LYS A 85 -5.44 8.70 -9.65
N ASP A 86 -4.94 8.79 -10.87
CA ASP A 86 -5.09 7.77 -11.91
C ASP A 86 -4.43 6.46 -11.48
N ALA A 87 -3.20 6.52 -10.95
CA ALA A 87 -2.46 5.34 -10.51
C ALA A 87 -3.14 4.57 -9.37
N ILE A 88 -3.70 5.27 -8.38
CA ILE A 88 -4.37 4.62 -7.23
C ILE A 88 -5.85 4.30 -7.47
N GLY A 89 -6.44 4.91 -8.50
CA GLY A 89 -7.85 4.80 -8.83
C GLY A 89 -8.81 5.28 -7.74
N LEU A 90 -10.11 5.09 -7.98
CA LEU A 90 -11.17 5.57 -7.09
C LEU A 90 -11.11 4.94 -5.69
N HIS A 91 -10.79 3.65 -5.60
CA HIS A 91 -10.70 2.93 -4.33
C HIS A 91 -9.50 3.40 -3.49
N GLY A 92 -8.32 3.54 -4.11
CA GLY A 92 -7.14 4.08 -3.45
C GLY A 92 -7.36 5.51 -2.98
N LEU A 93 -7.97 6.36 -3.82
CA LEU A 93 -8.30 7.74 -3.44
C LEU A 93 -9.27 7.80 -2.25
N LYS A 94 -10.31 6.96 -2.22
CA LYS A 94 -11.23 6.86 -1.08
C LYS A 94 -10.50 6.44 0.20
N ARG A 95 -9.58 5.47 0.10
CA ARG A 95 -8.78 5.00 1.23
C ARG A 95 -7.84 6.07 1.74
N LEU A 96 -7.16 6.78 0.84
CA LEU A 96 -6.28 7.90 1.17
C LEU A 96 -7.05 9.03 1.86
N LYS A 97 -8.25 9.38 1.39
CA LYS A 97 -9.16 10.33 2.08
C LYS A 97 -9.49 9.89 3.52
N ASN A 98 -9.62 8.58 3.76
CA ASN A 98 -9.85 8.07 5.12
C ASN A 98 -8.63 8.23 6.03
N PHE A 99 -7.40 8.16 5.50
CA PHE A 99 -6.18 8.36 6.31
C PHE A 99 -6.10 9.74 6.94
N PHE A 100 -6.63 10.77 6.29
CA PHE A 100 -6.72 12.10 6.91
C PHE A 100 -7.60 12.15 8.15
N ARG A 101 -8.48 11.17 8.36
CA ARG A 101 -9.35 11.10 9.55
C ARG A 101 -8.71 10.31 10.69
N LEU A 102 -7.64 9.56 10.42
CA LEU A 102 -6.94 8.78 11.43
C LEU A 102 -6.17 9.72 12.37
N GLN A 103 -6.30 9.44 13.66
CA GLN A 103 -5.60 10.13 14.75
C GLN A 103 -4.41 9.29 15.21
N ALA A 104 -3.53 9.86 16.03
CA ALA A 104 -2.49 9.07 16.71
C ALA A 104 -3.13 7.91 17.48
N GLY A 105 -2.47 6.75 17.52
CA GLY A 105 -2.98 5.55 18.20
C GLY A 105 -3.90 4.65 17.36
N TRP A 106 -4.14 4.96 16.07
CA TRP A 106 -5.04 4.20 15.19
C TRP A 106 -4.63 2.74 14.95
N ASP A 107 -3.33 2.43 15.02
CA ASP A 107 -2.77 1.08 14.91
C ASP A 107 -1.79 0.81 16.07
N GLY A 108 -2.27 1.04 17.29
CA GLY A 108 -1.49 0.91 18.51
C GLY A 108 -0.79 2.19 18.95
N ALA A 109 -0.27 2.19 20.18
CA ALA A 109 0.12 3.39 20.92
C ALA A 109 1.20 4.27 20.25
N VAL A 110 2.00 3.70 19.35
CA VAL A 110 3.09 4.41 18.66
C VAL A 110 2.69 4.95 17.29
N SER A 111 1.49 4.62 16.81
CA SER A 111 1.05 5.00 15.46
C SER A 111 0.76 6.50 15.36
N LYS A 112 1.19 7.10 14.25
CA LYS A 112 1.06 8.54 13.98
C LYS A 112 -0.06 8.81 12.97
N PRO A 113 -0.67 10.02 13.01
CA PRO A 113 -1.54 10.48 11.93
C PRO A 113 -0.75 10.63 10.63
N ILE A 114 -1.47 10.70 9.49
CA ILE A 114 -0.85 10.91 8.17
C ILE A 114 0.10 12.12 8.16
N ASP A 115 1.31 11.91 7.66
CA ASP A 115 2.30 12.94 7.38
C ASP A 115 2.01 13.56 6.01
N LEU A 116 1.65 14.85 6.00
CA LEU A 116 1.35 15.57 4.75
C LEU A 116 2.55 15.66 3.80
N SER A 117 3.78 15.58 4.34
CA SER A 117 5.00 15.52 3.53
C SER A 117 5.00 14.29 2.63
N SER A 118 4.60 13.14 3.18
CA SER A 118 4.54 11.87 2.42
C SER A 118 3.56 11.95 1.24
N ILE A 119 2.44 12.65 1.41
CA ILE A 119 1.45 12.89 0.35
C ILE A 119 2.06 13.73 -0.77
N GLY A 120 2.83 14.76 -0.43
CA GLY A 120 3.52 15.60 -1.40
C GLY A 120 4.55 14.83 -2.22
N VAL A 121 5.36 13.98 -1.56
CA VAL A 121 6.36 13.14 -2.23
C VAL A 121 5.69 12.08 -3.11
N PHE A 122 4.64 11.41 -2.60
CA PHE A 122 3.81 10.49 -3.37
C PHE A 122 3.23 11.14 -4.64
N SER A 123 2.60 12.31 -4.48
CA SER A 123 1.99 13.07 -5.57
C SER A 123 3.01 13.47 -6.65
N ARG A 124 4.19 13.93 -6.22
CA ARG A 124 5.31 14.29 -7.10
C ARG A 124 5.88 13.08 -7.84
N PHE A 125 6.09 11.96 -7.14
CA PHE A 125 6.63 10.73 -7.75
C PHE A 125 5.77 10.27 -8.93
N PHE A 126 4.45 10.16 -8.76
CA PHE A 126 3.55 9.74 -9.84
C PHE A 126 3.41 10.80 -10.94
N ALA A 127 3.51 12.10 -10.59
CA ALA A 127 3.53 13.17 -11.58
C ALA A 127 4.77 13.12 -12.49
N GLU A 128 5.94 12.75 -11.94
CA GLU A 128 7.20 12.70 -12.71
C GLU A 128 7.36 11.37 -13.48
N THR A 129 6.89 10.26 -12.92
CA THR A 129 7.11 8.93 -13.49
C THR A 129 5.98 8.45 -14.40
N HIS A 130 4.76 8.98 -14.22
CA HIS A 130 3.56 8.49 -14.89
C HIS A 130 3.34 6.97 -14.73
N LEU A 131 3.84 6.39 -13.64
CA LEU A 131 3.69 4.98 -13.34
C LEU A 131 2.23 4.66 -13.02
N CYS A 132 1.63 3.69 -13.72
CA CYS A 132 0.24 3.27 -13.51
C CYS A 132 0.17 1.74 -13.40
N PRO A 133 0.57 1.14 -12.26
CA PRO A 133 0.59 -0.30 -12.14
C PRO A 133 -0.82 -0.87 -11.98
N GLU A 134 -1.03 -2.10 -12.44
CA GLU A 134 -2.31 -2.76 -12.27
C GLU A 134 -2.51 -3.08 -10.77
N ARG A 135 -3.68 -2.71 -10.22
CA ARG A 135 -4.07 -3.04 -8.84
C ARG A 135 -3.15 -2.48 -7.75
N LEU A 136 -2.74 -1.22 -7.88
CA LEU A 136 -2.01 -0.52 -6.82
C LEU A 136 -2.82 -0.45 -5.50
N GLY A 137 -2.26 -1.03 -4.44
CA GLY A 137 -2.77 -0.95 -3.08
C GLY A 137 -2.18 0.23 -2.33
N VAL A 138 -3.02 1.05 -1.69
CA VAL A 138 -2.58 2.21 -0.88
C VAL A 138 -2.75 1.92 0.61
N PHE A 139 -1.71 2.15 1.40
CA PHE A 139 -1.62 1.88 2.84
C PHE A 139 -1.00 3.08 3.56
N MET A 140 -1.02 3.03 4.89
CA MET A 140 -0.36 4.02 5.74
C MET A 140 0.50 3.27 6.76
N SER A 141 1.78 3.62 6.87
CA SER A 141 2.66 3.01 7.87
C SER A 141 2.34 3.53 9.27
N GLY A 142 2.81 2.84 10.31
CA GLY A 142 2.69 3.31 11.70
C GLY A 142 3.37 4.67 11.94
N ARG A 143 4.29 5.08 11.05
CA ARG A 143 4.94 6.40 11.11
C ARG A 143 4.10 7.52 10.47
N GLY A 144 2.95 7.19 9.87
CA GLY A 144 2.08 8.13 9.18
C GLY A 144 2.46 8.35 7.71
N ASN A 145 3.35 7.54 7.14
CA ASN A 145 3.77 7.67 5.75
C ASN A 145 2.79 6.96 4.81
N VAL A 146 2.65 7.46 3.58
CA VAL A 146 1.96 6.73 2.51
C VAL A 146 2.82 5.54 2.09
N VAL A 147 2.21 4.36 2.01
CA VAL A 147 2.82 3.16 1.46
C VAL A 147 1.98 2.71 0.28
N VAL A 148 2.61 2.31 -0.83
CA VAL A 148 1.93 1.68 -1.95
C VAL A 148 2.60 0.37 -2.30
N ASN A 149 1.81 -0.59 -2.77
CA ASN A 149 2.36 -1.81 -3.33
C ASN A 149 1.53 -2.33 -4.49
N TRP A 150 2.15 -3.15 -5.32
CA TRP A 150 1.51 -3.88 -6.41
C TRP A 150 2.36 -5.11 -6.74
N LEU A 151 1.82 -6.00 -7.56
CA LEU A 151 2.59 -7.12 -8.11
C LEU A 151 3.15 -6.75 -9.47
N ASP A 152 4.42 -7.07 -9.72
CA ASP A 152 4.99 -6.99 -11.06
C ASP A 152 4.39 -8.06 -12.00
N GLN A 153 4.90 -8.13 -13.22
CA GLN A 153 4.38 -9.05 -14.24
C GLN A 153 4.66 -10.53 -13.93
N ASP A 154 5.70 -10.80 -13.14
CA ASP A 154 6.07 -12.13 -12.67
C ASP A 154 5.37 -12.49 -11.34
N GLY A 155 4.57 -11.58 -10.80
CA GLY A 155 3.81 -11.76 -9.56
C GLY A 155 4.61 -11.44 -8.29
N HIS A 156 5.77 -10.81 -8.40
CA HIS A 156 6.56 -10.40 -7.24
C HIS A 156 6.08 -9.05 -6.69
N LEU A 157 6.16 -8.89 -5.37
CA LEU A 157 5.79 -7.66 -4.69
C LEU A 157 6.76 -6.51 -4.99
N VAL A 158 6.21 -5.36 -5.39
CA VAL A 158 6.90 -4.07 -5.34
C VAL A 158 6.23 -3.22 -4.28
N GLU A 159 6.99 -2.72 -3.31
CA GLU A 159 6.50 -1.84 -2.25
C GLU A 159 7.32 -0.54 -2.20
N LEU A 160 6.63 0.59 -2.06
CA LEU A 160 7.22 1.92 -1.90
C LEU A 160 6.63 2.60 -0.65
N GLU A 161 7.47 3.11 0.25
CA GLU A 161 7.07 3.98 1.37
C GLU A 161 7.57 5.41 1.13
N PHE A 162 6.65 6.36 1.04
CA PHE A 162 6.94 7.77 0.80
C PHE A 162 7.09 8.52 2.13
N HIS A 163 8.16 9.27 2.30
CA HIS A 163 8.37 10.11 3.48
C HIS A 163 9.04 11.42 3.08
N SER A 164 9.19 12.36 4.02
CA SER A 164 9.70 13.71 3.73
C SER A 164 11.09 13.76 3.09
N ALA A 165 11.92 12.73 3.30
CA ALA A 165 13.28 12.66 2.78
C ALA A 165 13.40 11.86 1.48
N GLY A 166 12.40 11.06 1.10
CA GLY A 166 12.54 10.16 -0.04
C GLY A 166 11.45 9.11 -0.19
N VAL A 167 11.82 8.09 -0.96
CA VAL A 167 11.05 6.87 -1.18
C VAL A 167 11.91 5.69 -0.78
N ASP A 168 11.51 5.00 0.28
CA ASP A 168 12.03 3.66 0.59
C ASP A 168 11.36 2.67 -0.35
N TYR A 169 12.11 1.71 -0.89
CA TYR A 169 11.59 0.72 -1.84
C TYR A 169 12.04 -0.70 -1.49
N PHE A 170 11.21 -1.67 -1.85
CA PHE A 170 11.49 -3.10 -1.80
C PHE A 170 10.93 -3.77 -3.07
N ILE A 171 11.75 -4.53 -3.78
CA ILE A 171 11.39 -5.27 -5.00
C ILE A 171 11.69 -6.76 -4.77
N GLU A 172 10.66 -7.55 -4.51
CA GLU A 172 10.81 -8.97 -4.15
C GLU A 172 11.52 -9.79 -5.22
N GLY A 173 11.24 -9.56 -6.51
CA GLY A 173 11.80 -10.36 -7.61
C GLY A 173 13.33 -10.27 -7.75
N THR A 174 13.92 -9.16 -7.29
CA THR A 174 15.38 -8.94 -7.29
C THR A 174 15.99 -9.05 -5.89
N GLY A 175 15.17 -8.91 -4.85
CA GLY A 175 15.62 -8.70 -3.48
C GLY A 175 16.20 -7.31 -3.24
N ASP A 176 16.07 -6.37 -4.20
CA ASP A 176 16.60 -5.03 -4.06
C ASP A 176 15.75 -4.21 -3.07
N GLU A 177 16.43 -3.61 -2.11
CA GLU A 177 15.87 -2.65 -1.17
C GLU A 177 16.76 -1.41 -1.07
N GLY A 178 16.16 -0.26 -0.76
CA GLY A 178 16.92 0.96 -0.60
C GLY A 178 16.06 2.19 -0.41
N MET A 179 16.71 3.34 -0.52
CA MET A 179 16.09 4.64 -0.34
C MET A 179 16.54 5.58 -1.46
N VAL A 180 15.59 6.34 -1.98
CA VAL A 180 15.82 7.34 -3.03
C VAL A 180 15.42 8.71 -2.50
N SER A 181 16.39 9.64 -2.45
CA SER A 181 16.16 10.99 -1.95
C SER A 181 15.25 11.81 -2.87
N VAL A 182 14.45 12.71 -2.29
CA VAL A 182 13.63 13.70 -3.03
C VAL A 182 14.47 14.70 -3.83
N ASP A 183 15.71 14.95 -3.38
CA ASP A 183 16.62 15.92 -3.98
C ASP A 183 17.42 15.36 -5.16
N ASP A 184 17.44 14.03 -5.31
CA ASP A 184 18.17 13.38 -6.40
C ASP A 184 17.35 13.39 -7.70
N VAL A 185 18.04 13.16 -8.83
CA VAL A 185 17.47 12.62 -10.10
C VAL A 185 16.88 11.21 -9.89
N GLY A 186 16.63 10.84 -8.63
CA GLY A 186 16.47 9.49 -8.12
C GLY A 186 15.15 8.86 -8.52
N PHE A 187 14.09 9.63 -8.72
CA PHE A 187 12.82 9.07 -9.20
C PHE A 187 12.97 8.44 -10.58
N SER A 188 13.83 8.98 -11.46
CA SER A 188 14.13 8.33 -12.74
C SER A 188 14.90 7.03 -12.57
N LYS A 189 15.79 6.94 -11.57
CA LYS A 189 16.51 5.69 -11.25
C LYS A 189 15.57 4.64 -10.68
N LEU A 190 14.72 5.03 -9.72
CA LEU A 190 13.70 4.15 -9.14
C LEU A 190 12.71 3.70 -10.22
N PHE A 191 12.23 4.63 -11.04
CA PHE A 191 11.36 4.32 -12.17
C PHE A 191 12.02 3.33 -13.13
N LYS A 192 13.31 3.48 -13.42
CA LYS A 192 14.03 2.52 -14.25
C LYS A 192 14.09 1.14 -13.60
N LEU A 193 14.44 1.03 -12.32
CA LEU A 193 14.45 -0.26 -11.59
C LEU A 193 13.07 -0.93 -11.60
N VAL A 194 12.04 -0.14 -11.30
CA VAL A 194 10.63 -0.57 -11.28
C VAL A 194 10.11 -0.90 -12.69
N SER A 195 10.57 -0.22 -13.72
CA SER A 195 10.16 -0.52 -15.10
C SER A 195 10.92 -1.71 -15.68
N GLU A 196 12.15 -1.96 -15.22
CA GLU A 196 12.95 -3.11 -15.65
C GLU A 196 12.46 -4.41 -15.02
N SER A 197 11.79 -4.37 -13.86
CA SER A 197 11.02 -5.52 -13.34
C SER A 197 9.73 -5.75 -14.13
N VAL A 198 9.30 -4.78 -14.95
CA VAL A 198 8.15 -4.86 -15.86
C VAL A 198 8.69 -5.17 -17.26
N ARG A 199 9.23 -6.37 -17.49
CA ARG A 199 9.69 -6.76 -18.83
C ARG A 199 8.49 -6.97 -19.76
N PRO A 200 8.27 -6.14 -20.79
CA PRO A 200 7.22 -6.42 -21.76
C PRO A 200 7.55 -7.76 -22.42
N ASP A 201 6.72 -8.77 -22.15
CA ASP A 201 6.86 -10.08 -22.74
C ASP A 201 7.14 -9.95 -24.23
N GLY A 202 8.37 -10.30 -24.59
CA GLY A 202 8.76 -10.46 -25.97
C GLY A 202 7.87 -11.53 -26.56
N LYS A 203 6.88 -11.13 -27.35
CA LYS A 203 6.26 -12.00 -28.34
C LYS A 203 7.36 -12.45 -29.31
N GLY A 204 7.97 -13.59 -29.00
CA GLY A 204 8.68 -14.47 -29.94
C GLY A 204 7.75 -15.56 -30.42
#